data_AF-A0A9W8GTD2-F1
#
_entry.id   AF-A0A9W8GTD2-F1
#
_cell.length_a   1.000
_cell.length_b   1.000
_cell.length_c   1.000
_cell.angle_alpha   90.00
_cell.angle_beta   90.00
_cell.angle_gamma   90.00
#
_symmetry.space_group_name_H-M   'P 1'
#
loop_
_entity.id
_entity.type
_entity.pdbx_description
1 polymer ?
#
loop_
_entity_poly.entity_id
_entity_poly.type
_entity_poly.pdbx_seq_one_letter_code
_entity_poly.pdbx_strand_id
1 'polypeptide(L)'
;MAPLVNIGFWGDVTSSMDWCEENYEWSPFIAEFFNSWSSLAMVLLGEACARMNPTGNRAFTLLGRSITVVGIGSYLFHATLTYSMQMLDELPMLWAVSIACYISITTQYQVNKRAVKWGLSLWTLMVSLLTAGFSGKTQFVLFQASFNILTYVMAFLCWRAKRDLENAQMRHVARLFTAGIKWYVMAGVVWLTDTNLCSYVNGQDTSVLPFNLQLHAWWHVMASLGLVYLVVLMMGHYCLVKDIPFKLRYICRVFPYIYSH
;
A
#
# COMPACT_ATOMS: atom_id res chain seq x y z
N MET A 1 20.61 37.13 -6.58
CA MET A 1 19.93 36.81 -5.30
C MET A 1 20.56 35.52 -4.81
N ALA A 2 21.00 35.43 -3.56
CA ALA A 2 21.41 34.15 -2.99
C ALA A 2 20.20 33.20 -3.05
N PRO A 3 20.37 31.91 -3.41
CA PRO A 3 19.26 30.98 -3.37
C PRO A 3 18.71 30.97 -1.94
N LEU A 4 17.40 31.19 -1.81
CA LEU A 4 16.71 30.96 -0.54
C LEU A 4 16.97 29.49 -0.20
N VAL A 5 17.76 29.25 0.85
CA VAL A 5 17.86 27.91 1.43
C VAL A 5 16.44 27.55 1.84
N ASN A 6 15.87 26.51 1.25
CA ASN A 6 14.56 25.98 1.64
C ASN A 6 14.71 25.35 3.04
N ILE A 7 14.76 26.19 4.07
CA ILE A 7 14.83 25.76 5.47
C ILE A 7 13.44 25.24 5.84
N GLY A 8 13.31 23.92 5.86
CA GLY A 8 12.09 23.24 6.25
C GLY A 8 11.70 23.49 7.70
N PHE A 9 10.39 23.54 7.97
CA PHE A 9 9.85 23.72 9.33
C PHE A 9 10.23 22.58 10.29
N TRP A 10 10.37 21.35 9.79
CA TRP A 10 10.58 20.16 10.60
C TRP A 10 12.05 19.85 10.94
N GLY A 11 12.98 20.73 10.52
CA GLY A 11 14.41 20.55 10.73
C GLY A 11 15.07 19.68 9.65
N ASP A 12 16.21 19.10 9.98
CA ASP A 12 17.00 18.29 9.05
C ASP A 12 16.30 16.98 8.67
N VAL A 13 16.51 16.54 7.43
CA VAL A 13 16.07 15.22 6.96
C VAL A 13 16.80 14.14 7.74
N THR A 14 16.04 13.28 8.43
CA THR A 14 16.59 12.17 9.24
C THR A 14 16.15 10.80 8.73
N SER A 15 15.20 10.75 7.79
CA SER A 15 14.79 9.52 7.13
C SER A 15 15.96 8.87 6.37
N SER A 16 15.88 7.56 6.19
CA SER A 16 16.84 6.81 5.38
C SER A 16 16.67 7.08 3.88
N MET A 17 15.52 7.62 3.48
CA MET A 17 15.12 7.89 2.10
C MET A 17 14.58 9.31 1.97
N ASP A 18 14.95 9.93 0.84
CA ASP A 18 14.48 11.22 0.34
C ASP A 18 14.09 10.98 -1.12
N TRP A 19 12.87 11.33 -1.54
CA TRP A 19 12.35 10.95 -2.85
C TRP A 19 12.71 11.97 -3.91
N CYS A 20 12.23 11.75 -5.14
CA CYS A 20 12.61 12.61 -6.26
C CYS A 20 11.94 14.01 -6.24
N GLU A 21 10.89 14.20 -5.45
CA GLU A 21 10.19 15.48 -5.31
C GLU A 21 11.07 16.50 -4.57
N GLU A 22 11.08 17.76 -5.03
CA GLU A 22 11.92 18.80 -4.43
C GLU A 22 11.38 19.24 -3.07
N ASN A 23 12.26 19.24 -2.07
CA ASN A 23 11.88 19.51 -0.69
C ASN A 23 11.49 20.97 -0.44
N TYR A 24 10.33 21.14 0.19
CA TYR A 24 9.73 22.41 0.60
C TYR A 24 9.49 23.39 -0.57
N GLU A 25 9.37 22.90 -1.82
CA GLU A 25 9.14 23.73 -3.00
C GLU A 25 7.83 24.54 -2.91
N TRP A 26 6.76 23.89 -2.45
CA TRP A 26 5.40 24.48 -2.43
C TRP A 26 4.98 25.04 -1.07
N SER A 27 5.63 24.62 0.01
CA SER A 27 5.29 25.02 1.37
C SER A 27 6.46 24.77 2.32
N PRO A 28 6.76 25.69 3.27
CA PRO A 28 7.78 25.44 4.29
C PRO A 28 7.36 24.38 5.32
N PHE A 29 6.09 23.96 5.35
CA PHE A 29 5.54 23.00 6.34
C PHE A 29 5.42 21.57 5.83
N ILE A 30 5.50 21.35 4.51
CA ILE A 30 5.33 20.05 3.86
C ILE A 30 6.53 19.86 2.93
N ALA A 31 7.42 18.93 3.27
CA ALA A 31 8.63 18.68 2.51
C ALA A 31 8.32 18.25 1.06
N GLU A 32 7.61 17.14 0.89
CA GLU A 32 7.22 16.66 -0.44
C GLU A 32 5.70 16.82 -0.59
N PHE A 33 5.29 17.91 -1.25
CA PHE A 33 3.89 18.34 -1.33
C PHE A 33 2.99 17.32 -2.03
N PHE A 34 3.34 16.90 -3.24
CA PHE A 34 2.55 15.96 -4.04
C PHE A 34 2.56 14.56 -3.44
N ASN A 35 3.72 14.09 -2.96
CA ASN A 35 3.83 12.80 -2.28
C ASN A 35 2.96 12.78 -1.03
N SER A 36 2.99 13.83 -0.20
CA SER A 36 2.12 13.93 0.99
C SER A 36 0.64 13.86 0.63
N TRP A 37 0.15 14.74 -0.24
CA TRP A 37 -1.28 14.81 -0.54
C TRP A 37 -1.81 13.58 -1.26
N SER A 38 -1.00 12.97 -2.13
CA SER A 38 -1.39 11.74 -2.83
C SER A 38 -1.54 10.53 -1.88
N SER A 39 -0.83 10.49 -0.74
CA SER A 39 -0.99 9.45 0.29
C SER A 39 -2.41 9.38 0.88
N LEU A 40 -3.19 10.47 0.80
CA LEU A 40 -4.59 10.47 1.23
C LEU A 40 -5.48 9.54 0.39
N ALA A 41 -5.04 9.13 -0.81
CA ALA A 41 -5.71 8.07 -1.55
C ALA A 41 -5.79 6.76 -0.74
N MET A 42 -4.72 6.38 -0.03
CA MET A 42 -4.69 5.19 0.84
C MET A 42 -5.63 5.37 2.04
N VAL A 43 -5.67 6.57 2.62
CA VAL A 43 -6.59 6.91 3.73
C VAL A 43 -8.03 6.69 3.31
N LEU A 44 -8.45 7.33 2.21
CA LEU A 44 -9.82 7.30 1.72
C LEU A 44 -10.24 5.88 1.30
N LEU A 45 -9.38 5.19 0.55
CA LEU A 45 -9.69 3.87 0.00
C LEU A 45 -9.58 2.74 1.03
N GLY A 46 -8.62 2.81 1.95
CA GLY A 46 -8.55 1.90 3.10
C GLY A 46 -9.78 2.03 3.99
N GLU A 47 -10.22 3.28 4.23
CA GLU A 47 -11.40 3.56 5.05
C GLU A 47 -12.70 3.10 4.38
N ALA A 48 -12.81 3.29 3.07
CA ALA A 48 -13.92 2.77 2.28
C ALA A 48 -13.98 1.24 2.37
N CYS A 49 -12.87 0.53 2.18
CA CYS A 49 -12.79 -0.92 2.35
C CYS A 49 -13.20 -1.35 3.77
N ALA A 50 -12.80 -0.62 4.81
CA ALA A 50 -13.14 -0.95 6.19
C ALA A 50 -14.64 -0.81 6.48
N ARG A 51 -15.27 0.25 5.98
CA ARG A 51 -16.70 0.55 6.18
C ARG A 51 -17.61 -0.29 5.28
N MET A 52 -17.15 -0.63 4.08
CA MET A 52 -17.90 -1.41 3.08
C MET A 52 -17.58 -2.91 3.16
N ASN A 53 -17.44 -3.44 4.38
CA ASN A 53 -17.15 -4.86 4.62
C ASN A 53 -18.46 -5.64 4.91
N PRO A 54 -19.04 -6.36 3.94
CA PRO A 54 -20.25 -7.15 4.17
C PRO A 54 -19.95 -8.57 4.70
N THR A 55 -18.69 -8.94 4.89
CA THR A 55 -18.32 -10.35 5.16
C THR A 55 -18.65 -10.83 6.58
N GLY A 56 -18.99 -9.92 7.49
CA GLY A 56 -19.11 -10.19 8.93
C GLY A 56 -17.78 -10.47 9.64
N ASN A 57 -16.67 -10.63 8.89
CA ASN A 57 -15.35 -10.89 9.45
C ASN A 57 -14.62 -9.57 9.71
N ARG A 58 -14.42 -9.25 11.00
CA ARG A 58 -13.74 -8.03 11.45
C ARG A 58 -12.29 -7.92 10.97
N ALA A 59 -11.65 -9.02 10.56
CA ALA A 59 -10.29 -8.97 10.01
C ALA A 59 -10.22 -8.14 8.72
N PHE A 60 -11.25 -8.14 7.88
CA PHE A 60 -11.31 -7.27 6.69
C PHE A 60 -11.46 -5.79 7.05
N THR A 61 -12.26 -5.49 8.09
CA THR A 61 -12.33 -4.13 8.62
C THR A 61 -10.99 -3.69 9.19
N LEU A 62 -10.31 -4.56 9.93
CA LEU A 62 -8.96 -4.31 10.44
C LEU A 62 -7.97 -4.07 9.30
N LEU A 63 -8.01 -4.88 8.22
CA LEU A 63 -7.18 -4.70 7.03
C LEU A 63 -7.38 -3.32 6.38
N GLY A 64 -8.64 -2.89 6.18
CA GLY A 64 -8.92 -1.57 5.64
C GLY A 64 -8.38 -0.46 6.54
N ARG A 65 -8.54 -0.58 7.87
CA ARG A 65 -8.01 0.39 8.84
C ARG A 65 -6.49 0.41 8.91
N SER A 66 -5.81 -0.72 8.76
CA SER A 66 -4.35 -0.72 8.69
C SER A 66 -3.85 -0.05 7.41
N ILE A 67 -4.54 -0.20 6.27
CA ILE A 67 -4.25 0.59 5.06
C ILE A 67 -4.47 2.10 5.31
N THR A 68 -5.51 2.48 6.05
CA THR A 68 -5.70 3.88 6.47
C THR A 68 -4.54 4.39 7.30
N VAL A 69 -4.01 3.57 8.22
CA VAL A 69 -2.82 3.93 9.02
C VAL A 69 -1.59 4.10 8.14
N VAL A 70 -1.38 3.25 7.12
CA VAL A 70 -0.32 3.45 6.11
C VAL A 70 -0.48 4.83 5.44
N GLY A 71 -1.70 5.19 5.02
CA GLY A 71 -1.98 6.50 4.41
C GLY A 71 -1.63 7.69 5.29
N ILE A 72 -1.96 7.61 6.59
CA ILE A 72 -1.63 8.65 7.55
C ILE A 72 -0.11 8.71 7.78
N GLY A 73 0.53 7.56 7.93
CA GLY A 73 1.98 7.45 8.10
C GLY A 73 2.74 8.03 6.91
N SER A 74 2.37 7.62 5.69
CA SER A 74 2.92 8.13 4.43
C SER A 74 2.75 9.64 4.32
N TYR A 75 1.56 10.19 4.59
CA TYR A 75 1.35 11.65 4.61
C TYR A 75 2.32 12.35 5.57
N LEU A 76 2.43 11.84 6.81
CA LEU A 76 3.31 12.44 7.83
C LEU A 76 4.79 12.25 7.49
N PHE A 77 5.16 11.15 6.84
CA PHE A 77 6.51 10.90 6.38
C PHE A 77 6.90 11.90 5.30
N HIS A 78 6.15 11.99 4.21
CA HIS A 78 6.45 12.92 3.13
C HIS A 78 6.32 14.39 3.55
N ALA A 79 5.51 14.70 4.56
CA ALA A 79 5.42 16.05 5.09
C ALA A 79 6.63 16.46 5.93
N THR A 80 7.32 15.51 6.57
CA THR A 80 8.36 15.81 7.58
C THR A 80 9.76 15.28 7.25
N LEU A 81 9.87 14.23 6.45
CA LEU A 81 11.09 13.47 6.17
C LEU A 81 11.88 13.07 7.43
N THR A 82 11.13 12.73 8.48
CA THR A 82 11.71 12.26 9.74
C THR A 82 11.69 10.73 9.82
N TYR A 83 12.73 10.17 10.43
CA TYR A 83 12.84 8.71 10.62
C TYR A 83 11.62 8.11 11.35
N SER A 84 11.12 8.79 12.38
CA SER A 84 9.95 8.32 13.14
C SER A 84 8.69 8.23 12.28
N MET A 85 8.48 9.17 11.37
CA MET A 85 7.33 9.13 10.46
C MET A 85 7.55 8.13 9.32
N GLN A 86 8.78 7.93 8.86
CA GLN A 86 9.11 6.84 7.93
C GLN A 86 8.71 5.47 8.52
N MET A 87 8.95 5.24 9.81
CA MET A 87 8.49 4.00 10.48
C MET A 87 6.97 3.91 10.56
N LEU A 88 6.27 5.03 10.67
CA LEU A 88 4.80 5.07 10.64
C LEU A 88 4.24 4.82 9.24
N ASP A 89 5.02 5.02 8.18
CA ASP A 89 4.66 4.63 6.81
C ASP A 89 4.94 3.14 6.56
N GLU A 90 6.20 2.73 6.74
CA GLU A 90 6.67 1.40 6.34
C GLU A 90 6.13 0.26 7.23
N LEU A 91 6.12 0.42 8.56
CA LEU A 91 5.74 -0.69 9.44
C LEU A 91 4.26 -1.08 9.28
N PRO A 92 3.31 -0.13 9.18
CA PRO A 92 1.93 -0.48 8.90
C PRO A 92 1.71 -1.19 7.56
N MET A 93 2.58 -1.00 6.56
CA MET A 93 2.51 -1.77 5.30
C MET A 93 2.75 -3.26 5.56
N LEU A 94 3.76 -3.60 6.37
CA LEU A 94 4.02 -4.98 6.82
C LEU A 94 2.83 -5.55 7.60
N TRP A 95 2.23 -4.74 8.48
CA TRP A 95 1.08 -5.17 9.28
C TRP A 95 -0.14 -5.46 8.41
N ALA A 96 -0.43 -4.59 7.43
CA ALA A 96 -1.53 -4.75 6.50
C ALA A 96 -1.37 -6.03 5.65
N VAL A 97 -0.20 -6.27 5.05
CA VAL A 97 0.01 -7.48 4.25
C VAL A 97 0.00 -8.75 5.11
N SER A 98 0.49 -8.71 6.36
CA SER A 98 0.36 -9.82 7.31
C SER A 98 -1.09 -10.15 7.66
N ILE A 99 -1.94 -9.13 7.86
CA ILE A 99 -3.39 -9.32 8.06
C ILE A 99 -4.02 -9.94 6.81
N ALA A 100 -3.66 -9.45 5.62
CA ALA A 100 -4.17 -9.98 4.35
C ALA A 100 -3.78 -11.45 4.14
N CYS A 101 -2.53 -11.81 4.46
CA CYS A 101 -2.06 -13.20 4.47
C CYS A 101 -2.84 -14.06 5.46
N TYR A 102 -3.07 -13.59 6.69
CA TYR A 102 -3.88 -14.31 7.68
C TYR A 102 -5.28 -14.62 7.15
N ILE A 103 -5.96 -13.60 6.60
CA ILE A 103 -7.31 -13.75 6.02
C ILE A 103 -7.28 -14.78 4.91
N SER A 104 -6.36 -14.65 3.95
CA SER A 104 -6.32 -15.49 2.76
C SER A 104 -5.98 -16.94 3.09
N ILE A 105 -4.97 -17.18 3.93
CA ILE A 105 -4.55 -18.52 4.35
C ILE A 105 -5.69 -19.23 5.10
N THR A 106 -6.33 -18.55 6.06
CA THR A 106 -7.42 -19.15 6.85
C THR A 106 -8.74 -19.31 6.09
N THR A 107 -8.86 -18.65 4.93
CA THR A 107 -9.97 -18.83 3.99
C THR A 107 -9.70 -20.00 3.05
N GLN A 108 -8.48 -20.09 2.51
CA GLN A 108 -8.12 -21.03 1.45
C GLN A 108 -7.77 -22.44 1.92
N TYR A 109 -7.33 -22.58 3.17
CA TYR A 109 -6.77 -23.81 3.69
C TYR A 109 -7.39 -24.19 5.03
N GLN A 110 -7.53 -25.49 5.26
CA GLN A 110 -7.91 -26.05 6.56
C GLN A 110 -6.68 -26.05 7.49
N VAL A 111 -6.49 -24.96 8.22
CA VAL A 111 -5.32 -24.71 9.08
C VAL A 111 -5.73 -24.39 10.51
N ASN A 112 -4.80 -24.60 11.45
CA ASN A 112 -4.96 -24.09 12.80
C ASN A 112 -4.85 -22.56 12.81
N LYS A 113 -6.00 -21.87 12.87
CA LYS A 113 -6.08 -20.40 12.88
C LYS A 113 -5.26 -19.75 13.99
N ARG A 114 -5.12 -20.40 15.15
CA ARG A 114 -4.34 -19.88 16.27
C ARG A 114 -2.84 -19.93 15.95
N ALA A 115 -2.37 -21.03 15.35
CA ALA A 115 -0.99 -21.17 14.93
C ALA A 115 -0.62 -20.15 13.83
N VAL A 116 -1.47 -20.00 12.79
CA VAL A 116 -1.22 -19.01 11.73
C VAL A 116 -1.22 -17.58 12.28
N LYS A 117 -2.16 -17.26 13.18
CA LYS A 117 -2.21 -15.94 13.83
C LYS A 117 -0.91 -15.65 14.58
N TRP A 118 -0.50 -16.55 15.48
CA TRP A 118 0.73 -16.35 16.26
C TRP A 118 1.98 -16.33 15.39
N GLY A 119 2.09 -17.22 14.41
CA GLY A 119 3.22 -17.26 13.48
C GLY A 119 3.39 -15.94 12.73
N LEU A 120 2.31 -15.41 12.14
CA LEU A 120 2.33 -14.13 11.45
C LEU A 120 2.55 -12.95 12.42
N SER A 121 1.94 -12.96 13.61
CA SER A 121 2.14 -11.89 14.60
C SER A 121 3.58 -11.83 15.10
N LEU A 122 4.20 -12.98 15.42
CA LEU A 122 5.59 -13.05 15.85
C LEU A 122 6.56 -12.65 14.74
N TRP A 123 6.33 -13.12 13.51
CA TRP A 123 7.13 -12.71 12.35
C TRP A 123 7.02 -11.20 12.11
N THR A 124 5.80 -10.64 12.15
CA THR A 124 5.55 -9.21 11.92
C THR A 124 6.20 -8.36 13.01
N LEU A 125 6.11 -8.79 14.28
CA LEU A 125 6.77 -8.12 15.40
C LEU A 125 8.29 -8.13 15.23
N MET A 126 8.87 -9.30 14.94
CA MET A 126 10.30 -9.45 14.73
C MET A 126 10.81 -8.55 13.61
N VAL A 127 10.18 -8.59 12.42
CA VAL A 127 10.58 -7.75 11.29
C VAL A 127 10.39 -6.27 11.61
N SER A 128 9.31 -5.88 12.29
CA SER A 128 9.09 -4.48 12.67
C SER A 128 10.19 -3.97 13.60
N LEU A 129 10.58 -4.77 14.59
CA LEU A 129 11.67 -4.43 15.52
C LEU A 129 13.02 -4.35 14.81
N LEU A 130 13.30 -5.27 13.88
CA LEU A 130 14.52 -5.23 13.08
C LEU A 130 14.54 -3.99 12.20
N THR A 131 13.50 -3.74 11.40
CA THR A 131 13.42 -2.54 10.53
C THR A 131 13.56 -1.26 11.34
N ALA A 132 12.83 -1.10 12.45
CA ALA A 132 12.90 0.10 13.28
C ALA A 132 14.21 0.27 14.07
N GLY A 133 14.94 -0.82 14.28
CA GLY A 133 16.21 -0.82 15.03
C GLY A 133 17.44 -0.43 14.20
N PHE A 134 17.34 -0.34 12.87
CA PHE A 134 18.42 0.05 11.97
C PHE A 134 18.07 1.34 11.21
N SER A 135 19.05 1.95 10.54
CA SER A 135 18.81 3.09 9.64
C SER A 135 19.60 2.97 8.33
N GLY A 136 19.35 3.87 7.39
CA GLY A 136 20.00 3.92 6.09
C GLY A 136 19.72 2.67 5.24
N LYS A 137 20.75 2.23 4.48
CA LYS A 137 20.62 1.11 3.54
C LYS A 137 20.18 -0.20 4.21
N THR A 138 20.63 -0.46 5.44
CA THR A 138 20.27 -1.69 6.16
C THR A 138 18.78 -1.74 6.48
N GLN A 139 18.23 -0.65 7.02
CA GLN A 139 16.79 -0.54 7.29
C GLN A 139 15.98 -0.65 6.00
N PHE A 140 16.39 0.07 4.94
CA PHE A 140 15.73 0.01 3.64
C PHE A 140 15.67 -1.42 3.07
N VAL A 141 16.79 -2.14 3.07
CA VAL A 141 16.85 -3.53 2.58
C VAL A 141 16.02 -4.47 3.43
N LEU A 142 16.06 -4.34 4.76
CA LEU A 142 15.27 -5.18 5.67
C LEU A 142 13.77 -5.00 5.45
N PHE A 143 13.31 -3.76 5.31
CA PHE A 143 11.92 -3.45 4.98
C PHE A 143 11.55 -4.02 3.60
N GLN A 144 12.29 -3.64 2.56
CA GLN A 144 11.96 -4.00 1.18
C GLN A 144 11.97 -5.50 0.96
N ALA A 145 12.97 -6.23 1.50
CA ALA A 145 13.02 -7.69 1.38
C ALA A 145 11.80 -8.34 2.06
N SER A 146 11.49 -7.93 3.29
CA SER A 146 10.38 -8.51 4.05
C SER A 146 9.02 -8.19 3.43
N PHE A 147 8.82 -6.93 3.01
CA PHE A 147 7.59 -6.48 2.38
C PHE A 147 7.37 -7.14 1.02
N ASN A 148 8.41 -7.24 0.18
CA ASN A 148 8.30 -7.90 -1.12
C ASN A 148 8.02 -9.40 -0.98
N ILE A 149 8.66 -10.10 -0.03
CA ILE A 149 8.38 -11.53 0.22
C ILE A 149 6.89 -11.73 0.53
N LEU A 150 6.32 -10.97 1.47
CA LEU A 150 4.89 -11.10 1.79
C LEU A 150 3.99 -10.65 0.65
N THR A 151 4.38 -9.63 -0.11
CA THR A 151 3.61 -9.16 -1.26
C THR A 151 3.55 -10.23 -2.37
N TYR A 152 4.64 -10.95 -2.64
CA TYR A 152 4.64 -12.07 -3.59
C TYR A 152 3.79 -13.25 -3.10
N VAL A 153 3.87 -13.59 -1.80
CA VAL A 153 2.98 -14.59 -1.18
C VAL A 153 1.52 -14.17 -1.34
N MET A 154 1.20 -12.91 -1.06
CA MET A 154 -0.15 -12.39 -1.20
C MET A 154 -0.61 -12.40 -2.67
N ALA A 155 0.24 -12.02 -3.62
CA ALA A 155 -0.08 -12.09 -5.05
C ALA A 155 -0.42 -13.52 -5.48
N PHE A 156 0.31 -14.53 -4.99
CA PHE A 156 0.01 -15.94 -5.21
C PHE A 156 -1.33 -16.36 -4.59
N LEU A 157 -1.60 -15.96 -3.34
CA LEU A 157 -2.86 -16.26 -2.66
C LEU A 157 -4.07 -15.59 -3.35
N CYS A 158 -3.90 -14.36 -3.84
CA CYS A 158 -4.89 -13.65 -4.65
C CYS A 158 -5.12 -14.33 -6.01
N TRP A 159 -4.06 -14.86 -6.64
CA TRP A 159 -4.18 -15.64 -7.86
C TRP A 159 -4.96 -16.94 -7.61
N ARG A 160 -4.73 -17.62 -6.49
CA ARG A 160 -5.51 -18.80 -6.10
C ARG A 160 -6.98 -18.44 -5.85
N ALA A 161 -7.25 -17.34 -5.14
CA ALA A 161 -8.61 -16.81 -4.95
C ALA A 161 -9.33 -16.55 -6.28
N LYS A 162 -8.62 -15.97 -7.26
CA LYS A 162 -9.12 -15.80 -8.63
C LYS A 162 -9.51 -17.15 -9.25
N ARG A 163 -8.67 -18.18 -9.14
CA ARG A 163 -8.94 -19.51 -9.73
C ARG A 163 -10.18 -20.15 -9.12
N ASP A 164 -10.36 -20.04 -7.80
CA ASP A 164 -11.55 -20.55 -7.11
C ASP A 164 -12.83 -19.83 -7.58
N LEU A 165 -12.78 -18.49 -7.70
CA LEU A 165 -13.89 -17.70 -8.24
C LEU A 165 -14.21 -18.04 -9.70
N GLU A 166 -13.21 -18.33 -10.54
CA GLU A 166 -13.41 -18.78 -11.91
C GLU A 166 -14.10 -20.14 -11.98
N ASN A 167 -13.69 -21.08 -11.13
CA ASN A 167 -14.30 -22.42 -11.04
C ASN A 167 -15.77 -22.33 -10.60
N ALA A 168 -16.08 -21.41 -9.69
CA ALA A 168 -17.44 -21.10 -9.25
C ALA A 168 -18.25 -20.24 -10.25
N GLN A 169 -17.77 -20.07 -11.50
CA GLN A 169 -18.40 -19.26 -12.55
C GLN A 169 -18.58 -17.77 -12.20
N MET A 170 -17.88 -17.26 -11.18
CA MET A 170 -17.88 -15.84 -10.78
C MET A 170 -16.79 -15.03 -11.50
N ARG A 171 -16.69 -15.20 -12.83
CA ARG A 171 -15.64 -14.57 -13.66
C ARG A 171 -15.61 -13.04 -13.55
N HIS A 172 -16.76 -12.41 -13.30
CA HIS A 172 -16.84 -10.96 -13.14
C HIS A 172 -16.13 -10.47 -11.86
N VAL A 173 -16.14 -11.25 -10.78
CA VAL A 173 -15.35 -10.99 -9.56
C VAL A 173 -13.89 -11.35 -9.78
N ALA A 174 -13.61 -12.48 -10.44
CA ALA A 174 -12.25 -12.93 -10.73
C ALA A 174 -11.43 -11.91 -11.56
N ARG A 175 -12.08 -11.11 -12.42
CA ARG A 175 -11.44 -10.01 -13.17
C ARG A 175 -10.84 -8.92 -12.28
N LEU A 176 -11.28 -8.79 -11.03
CA LEU A 176 -10.72 -7.84 -10.08
C LEU A 176 -9.23 -8.11 -9.82
N PHE A 177 -8.81 -9.39 -9.81
CA PHE A 177 -7.39 -9.74 -9.72
C PHE A 177 -6.58 -9.12 -10.86
N THR A 178 -7.02 -9.35 -12.10
CA THR A 178 -6.31 -8.87 -13.29
C THR A 178 -6.28 -7.33 -13.32
N ALA A 179 -7.36 -6.66 -12.94
CA ALA A 179 -7.39 -5.21 -12.84
C ALA A 179 -6.47 -4.69 -11.71
N GLY A 180 -6.49 -5.31 -10.53
CA GLY A 180 -5.62 -4.95 -9.41
C GLY A 180 -4.14 -5.13 -9.72
N ILE A 181 -3.75 -6.26 -10.34
CA ILE A 181 -2.37 -6.50 -10.77
C ILE A 181 -1.93 -5.48 -11.83
N LYS A 182 -2.80 -5.09 -12.78
CA LYS A 182 -2.46 -4.03 -13.75
C LYS A 182 -2.14 -2.71 -13.07
N TRP A 183 -2.95 -2.30 -12.08
CA TRP A 183 -2.67 -1.10 -11.29
C TRP A 183 -1.33 -1.20 -10.56
N TYR A 184 -1.04 -2.33 -9.92
CA TYR A 184 0.24 -2.55 -9.23
C TYR A 184 1.46 -2.57 -10.16
N VAL A 185 1.33 -3.12 -11.37
CA VAL A 185 2.41 -3.09 -12.35
C VAL A 185 2.69 -1.65 -12.79
N MET A 186 1.65 -0.87 -13.10
CA MET A 186 1.82 0.55 -13.45
C MET A 186 2.43 1.34 -12.30
N ALA A 187 1.96 1.09 -11.08
CA ALA A 187 2.52 1.67 -9.87
C ALA A 187 4.02 1.32 -9.77
N GLY A 188 4.39 0.04 -9.87
CA GLY A 188 5.78 -0.40 -9.75
C GLY A 188 6.69 0.25 -10.79
N VAL A 189 6.20 0.47 -12.02
CA VAL A 189 6.95 1.18 -13.07
C VAL A 189 7.22 2.63 -12.68
N VAL A 190 6.21 3.38 -12.22
CA VAL A 190 6.42 4.79 -11.83
C VAL A 190 7.31 4.89 -10.59
N TRP A 191 7.16 4.00 -9.61
CA TRP A 191 8.01 3.97 -8.41
C TRP A 191 9.47 3.63 -8.73
N LEU A 192 9.71 2.63 -9.58
CA LEU A 192 11.08 2.27 -10.01
C LEU A 192 11.73 3.39 -10.80
N THR A 193 10.96 4.08 -11.66
CA THR A 193 11.45 5.22 -12.44
C THR A 193 11.82 6.39 -11.51
N ASP A 194 10.96 6.74 -10.57
CA ASP A 194 11.23 7.77 -9.56
C ASP A 194 12.51 7.47 -8.78
N THR A 195 12.62 6.24 -8.26
CA THR A 195 13.73 5.84 -7.37
C THR A 195 15.08 5.72 -8.09
N ASN A 196 15.10 5.23 -9.34
CA ASN A 196 16.36 4.89 -10.02
C ASN A 196 16.75 5.87 -11.14
N LEU A 197 15.78 6.63 -11.66
CA LEU A 197 15.98 7.51 -12.81
C LEU A 197 15.69 8.98 -12.47
N CYS A 198 15.62 9.34 -11.19
CA CYS A 198 15.31 10.70 -10.74
C CYS A 198 16.14 11.78 -11.46
N SER A 199 17.47 11.59 -11.57
CA SER A 199 18.35 12.57 -12.25
C SER A 199 18.01 12.84 -13.72
N TYR A 200 17.20 11.97 -14.35
CA TYR A 200 16.73 12.12 -15.72
C TYR A 200 15.30 12.66 -15.82
N VAL A 201 14.49 12.59 -14.74
CA VAL A 201 13.05 12.91 -14.76
C VAL A 201 12.63 13.97 -13.75
N ASN A 202 13.57 14.57 -13.01
CA ASN A 202 13.30 15.53 -11.93
C ASN A 202 13.15 16.99 -12.37
N GLY A 203 13.28 17.33 -13.65
CA GLY A 203 13.13 18.71 -14.12
C GLY A 203 14.34 19.62 -13.92
N GLN A 204 15.47 19.10 -13.45
CA GLN A 204 16.71 19.88 -13.27
C GLN A 204 17.50 20.03 -14.58
N ASP A 205 18.52 20.90 -14.60
CA ASP A 205 19.27 21.27 -15.82
C ASP A 205 19.86 20.06 -16.60
N THR A 206 20.16 18.95 -15.93
CA THR A 206 20.70 17.72 -16.54
C THR A 206 19.64 16.69 -16.92
N SER A 207 18.37 16.95 -16.61
CA SER A 207 17.27 16.02 -16.81
C SER A 207 16.75 16.05 -18.25
N VAL A 208 16.15 14.94 -18.69
CA VAL A 208 15.56 14.82 -20.03
C VAL A 208 14.22 15.55 -20.13
N LEU A 209 13.48 15.55 -19.02
CA LEU A 209 12.17 16.21 -18.93
C LEU A 209 12.31 17.54 -18.21
N PRO A 210 11.69 18.63 -18.69
CA PRO A 210 11.87 19.96 -18.09
C PRO A 210 11.07 20.18 -16.79
N PHE A 211 10.40 19.15 -16.26
CA PHE A 211 9.63 19.20 -15.02
C PHE A 211 9.58 17.83 -14.35
N ASN A 212 9.45 17.81 -13.03
CA ASN A 212 9.21 16.60 -12.26
C ASN A 212 7.78 16.09 -12.51
N LEU A 213 7.66 14.82 -12.92
CA LEU A 213 6.37 14.16 -13.16
C LEU A 213 5.65 13.71 -11.88
N GLN A 214 6.29 13.86 -10.71
CA GLN A 214 5.78 13.45 -9.41
C GLN A 214 5.40 11.96 -9.41
N LEU A 215 6.32 11.12 -9.93
CA LEU A 215 6.04 9.71 -10.19
C LEU A 215 5.78 8.92 -8.90
N HIS A 216 6.42 9.29 -7.80
CA HIS A 216 6.12 8.73 -6.49
C HIS A 216 4.69 9.08 -6.00
N ALA A 217 4.20 10.29 -6.27
CA ALA A 217 2.81 10.64 -5.97
C ALA A 217 1.81 9.79 -6.78
N TRP A 218 2.13 9.50 -8.04
CA TRP A 218 1.34 8.57 -8.85
C TRP A 218 1.40 7.13 -8.31
N TRP A 219 2.53 6.71 -7.75
CA TRP A 219 2.65 5.41 -7.07
C TRP A 219 1.61 5.27 -5.95
N HIS A 220 1.46 6.28 -5.07
CA HIS A 220 0.47 6.24 -3.99
C HIS A 220 -0.95 6.00 -4.52
N VAL A 221 -1.36 6.75 -5.55
CA VAL A 221 -2.71 6.64 -6.13
C VAL A 221 -2.91 5.28 -6.81
N MET A 222 -1.97 4.85 -7.64
CA MET A 222 -2.09 3.59 -8.41
C MET A 222 -2.01 2.36 -7.49
N ALA A 223 -1.13 2.36 -6.49
CA ALA A 223 -1.05 1.30 -5.50
C ALA A 223 -2.34 1.22 -4.67
N SER A 224 -2.92 2.37 -4.28
CA SER A 224 -4.21 2.42 -3.58
C SER A 224 -5.35 1.83 -4.41
N LEU A 225 -5.40 2.15 -5.70
CA LEU A 225 -6.37 1.56 -6.63
C LEU A 225 -6.18 0.04 -6.73
N GLY A 226 -4.94 -0.42 -6.91
CA GLY A 226 -4.61 -1.86 -6.93
C GLY A 226 -5.08 -2.57 -5.65
N LEU A 227 -4.82 -1.98 -4.48
CA LEU A 227 -5.23 -2.49 -3.17
C LEU A 227 -6.74 -2.71 -3.09
N VAL A 228 -7.57 -1.72 -3.47
CA VAL A 228 -9.04 -1.85 -3.38
C VAL A 228 -9.53 -3.04 -4.20
N TYR A 229 -9.04 -3.21 -5.42
CA TYR A 229 -9.44 -4.32 -6.28
C TYR A 229 -9.07 -5.67 -5.65
N LEU A 230 -7.87 -5.80 -5.09
CA LEU A 230 -7.44 -7.04 -4.45
C LEU A 230 -8.16 -7.31 -3.13
N VAL A 231 -8.43 -6.29 -2.31
CA VAL A 231 -9.20 -6.44 -1.06
C VAL A 231 -10.63 -6.89 -1.37
N VAL A 232 -11.28 -6.31 -2.38
CA VAL A 232 -12.64 -6.71 -2.79
C VAL A 232 -12.66 -8.11 -3.40
N LEU A 233 -11.61 -8.50 -4.15
CA LEU A 233 -11.42 -9.88 -4.59
C LEU A 233 -11.35 -10.84 -3.40
N MET A 234 -10.54 -10.51 -2.38
CA MET A 234 -10.41 -11.31 -1.17
C MET A 234 -11.74 -11.42 -0.42
N MET A 235 -12.49 -10.33 -0.29
CA MET A 235 -13.82 -10.36 0.33
C MET A 235 -14.79 -11.23 -0.46
N GLY A 236 -14.82 -11.12 -1.80
CA GLY A 236 -15.67 -11.94 -2.65
C GLY A 236 -15.31 -13.44 -2.57
N HIS A 237 -14.01 -13.76 -2.49
CA HIS A 237 -13.55 -15.13 -2.27
C HIS A 237 -13.94 -15.66 -0.89
N TYR A 238 -13.80 -14.85 0.15
CA TYR A 238 -14.25 -15.20 1.49
C TYR A 238 -15.75 -15.51 1.52
N CYS A 239 -16.56 -14.64 0.91
CA CYS A 239 -18.00 -14.85 0.82
C CYS A 239 -18.35 -16.14 0.05
N LEU A 240 -17.65 -16.43 -1.06
CA LEU A 240 -17.80 -17.71 -1.77
C LEU A 240 -17.50 -18.91 -0.86
N VAL A 241 -16.38 -18.91 -0.14
CA VAL A 241 -15.98 -20.04 0.72
C VAL A 241 -16.89 -20.21 1.95
N LYS A 242 -17.58 -19.15 2.37
CA LYS A 242 -18.49 -19.14 3.52
C LYS A 242 -19.97 -19.19 3.14
N ASP A 243 -20.29 -19.37 1.87
CA ASP A 243 -21.66 -19.37 1.35
C ASP A 243 -22.45 -18.11 1.73
N ILE A 244 -21.75 -16.95 1.82
CA ILE A 244 -22.36 -15.66 2.13
C ILE A 244 -22.81 -15.02 0.80
N PRO A 245 -24.11 -14.71 0.62
CA PRO A 245 -24.58 -14.07 -0.60
C PRO A 245 -24.06 -12.64 -0.72
N PHE A 246 -23.56 -12.27 -1.90
CA PHE A 246 -23.07 -10.93 -2.17
C PHE A 246 -23.32 -10.52 -3.62
N LYS A 247 -23.26 -9.21 -3.90
CA LYS A 247 -23.23 -8.66 -5.26
C LYS A 247 -22.07 -7.70 -5.42
N LEU A 248 -21.38 -7.77 -6.56
CA LEU A 248 -20.34 -6.81 -6.95
C LEU A 248 -20.97 -5.58 -7.62
N ARG A 249 -20.57 -4.39 -7.18
CA ARG A 249 -20.93 -3.10 -7.79
C ARG A 249 -19.70 -2.20 -7.89
N TYR A 250 -19.86 -1.08 -8.61
CA TYR A 250 -18.81 -0.08 -8.77
C TYR A 250 -19.35 1.31 -8.43
N ILE A 251 -18.61 2.06 -7.62
CA ILE A 251 -18.84 3.51 -7.44
C ILE A 251 -18.12 4.24 -8.57
N CYS A 252 -18.84 5.13 -9.26
CA CYS A 252 -18.33 5.88 -10.41
C CYS A 252 -17.69 5.01 -11.51
N ARG A 253 -18.11 3.74 -11.64
CA ARG A 253 -17.53 2.73 -12.55
C ARG A 253 -16.04 2.38 -12.32
N VAL A 254 -15.42 2.91 -11.27
CA VAL A 254 -13.99 2.71 -10.96
C VAL A 254 -13.82 1.89 -9.68
N PHE A 255 -14.48 2.26 -8.58
CA PHE A 255 -14.20 1.64 -7.28
C PHE A 255 -15.09 0.43 -7.04
N PRO A 256 -14.56 -0.81 -7.11
CA PRO A 256 -15.35 -1.99 -6.83
C PRO A 256 -15.72 -2.05 -5.35
N TYR A 257 -16.88 -2.61 -5.05
CA TYR A 257 -17.26 -3.01 -3.71
C TYR A 257 -18.25 -4.16 -3.77
N ILE A 258 -18.32 -4.92 -2.67
CA ILE A 258 -19.35 -5.94 -2.49
C ILE A 258 -20.31 -5.55 -1.38
N TYR A 259 -21.55 -6.01 -1.46
CA TYR A 259 -22.55 -5.83 -0.41
C TYR A 259 -23.43 -7.08 -0.28
N SER A 260 -23.92 -7.36 0.93
CA SER A 260 -24.94 -8.36 1.23
C SER A 260 -26.32 -7.70 1.26
N HIS A 261 -27.38 -8.42 0.87
CA HIS A 261 -28.76 -7.98 1.10
C HIS A 261 -29.14 -8.15 2.57
#